data_AF-A0A087FWG1-F1
#
_entry.id   AF-A0A087FWG1-F1
#
_cell.length_a   1.000
_cell.length_b   1.000
_cell.length_c   1.000
_cell.angle_alpha   90.00
_cell.angle_beta   90.00
_cell.angle_gamma   90.00
#
_symmetry.space_group_name_H-M   'P 1'
#
loop_
_entity.id
_entity.type
_entity.pdbx_description
1 polymer ?
#
loop_
_entity_poly.entity_id
_entity_poly.type
_entity_poly.pdbx_seq_one_letter_code
_entity_poly.pdbx_strand_id
1 'polypeptide(L)'
;MAHLLKTEQALVFSRRKRNDRDDEDNKGGDAMAAKKSALAACEVDPVAAMASIRHEFGEHGGVNMSIVASATFTVMEPETMRRVFRGELGPDNDFFVYSRHFNPTVLNLSRKMAALEGTEAAYCTSSGMSAISSVI
;
A
#
# COMPACT_ATOMS: atom_id res chain seq x y z
N MET A 1 16.50 -23.74 -11.31
CA MET A 1 16.47 -23.60 -12.78
C MET A 1 15.10 -23.06 -13.18
N ALA A 2 15.12 -21.83 -13.71
CA ALA A 2 14.15 -21.11 -14.55
C ALA A 2 12.67 -20.93 -14.15
N HIS A 3 12.19 -19.71 -14.45
CA HIS A 3 10.84 -19.12 -14.38
C HIS A 3 10.43 -18.58 -13.00
N LEU A 4 10.56 -17.29 -12.65
CA LEU A 4 10.46 -16.01 -13.40
C LEU A 4 9.06 -15.82 -14.03
N LEU A 5 8.10 -15.43 -13.20
CA LEU A 5 6.90 -14.70 -13.59
C LEU A 5 6.79 -13.45 -12.71
N LYS A 6 7.49 -12.42 -13.17
CA LYS A 6 7.38 -11.04 -12.70
C LYS A 6 6.13 -10.47 -13.37
N THR A 7 5.04 -10.34 -12.62
CA THR A 7 3.79 -9.74 -13.12
C THR A 7 3.91 -8.22 -13.03
N GLU A 8 4.72 -7.62 -13.88
CA GLU A 8 4.67 -6.17 -14.14
C GLU A 8 3.65 -5.92 -15.26
N GLN A 9 2.42 -5.59 -14.88
CA GLN A 9 1.51 -4.92 -15.81
C GLN A 9 1.86 -3.42 -15.82
N ALA A 10 2.82 -3.06 -16.67
CA ALA A 10 3.01 -1.69 -17.09
C ALA A 10 1.78 -1.27 -17.92
N LEU A 11 0.86 -0.53 -17.31
CA LEU A 11 -0.27 0.07 -18.01
C LEU A 11 0.25 1.32 -18.74
N VAL A 12 0.61 1.13 -20.02
CA VAL A 12 1.06 2.18 -20.93
C VAL A 12 -0.09 3.17 -21.16
N PHE A 13 -0.05 4.32 -20.48
CA PHE A 13 -0.88 5.46 -20.84
C PHE A 13 -0.32 6.09 -22.13
N SER A 14 -0.94 5.77 -23.27
CA SER A 14 -0.78 6.51 -24.52
C SER A 14 -1.15 7.98 -24.28
N ARG A 15 -0.14 8.83 -24.10
CA ARG A 15 -0.28 10.29 -23.98
C ARG A 15 -0.65 10.86 -25.35
N ARG A 16 -1.93 10.82 -25.71
CA ARG A 16 -2.45 11.50 -26.91
C ARG A 16 -2.47 13.01 -26.60
N LYS A 17 -1.34 13.66 -26.85
CA LYS A 17 -1.13 15.11 -26.79
C LYS A 17 -2.16 15.79 -27.70
N ARG A 18 -3.19 16.42 -27.12
CA ARG A 18 -4.01 17.38 -27.85
C ARG A 18 -3.13 18.61 -28.05
N ASN A 19 -2.80 18.91 -29.31
CA ASN A 19 -2.09 20.11 -29.69
C ASN A 19 -3.02 21.30 -29.53
N ASP A 20 -2.69 22.20 -28.59
CA ASP A 20 -3.01 23.62 -28.76
C ASP A 20 -1.71 24.33 -29.11
N ARG A 21 -1.80 25.14 -30.16
CA ARG A 21 -0.75 26.05 -30.63
C ARG A 21 -0.81 27.29 -29.74
N ASP A 22 0.34 27.85 -29.38
CA ASP A 22 0.70 29.27 -29.58
C ASP A 22 2.02 29.60 -28.83
N ASP A 23 2.97 30.07 -29.64
CA ASP A 23 4.08 31.02 -29.45
C ASP A 23 5.31 30.79 -28.53
N GLU A 24 6.46 31.09 -29.17
CA GLU A 24 7.87 31.21 -28.76
C GLU A 24 8.05 32.20 -27.57
N ASP A 25 9.11 32.31 -26.76
CA ASP A 25 10.56 32.09 -26.83
C ASP A 25 11.06 32.27 -25.37
N ASN A 26 12.04 31.50 -24.89
CA ASN A 26 13.20 32.04 -24.13
C ASN A 26 14.20 30.94 -23.75
N LYS A 27 15.44 31.08 -24.25
CA LYS A 27 16.61 30.27 -23.90
C LYS A 27 17.17 30.69 -22.54
N GLY A 28 17.56 29.71 -21.72
CA GLY A 28 18.55 29.92 -20.66
C GLY A 28 18.21 29.23 -19.34
N GLY A 29 18.80 28.06 -19.09
CA GLY A 29 18.71 27.44 -17.76
C GLY A 29 19.10 25.97 -17.62
N ASP A 30 20.06 25.46 -18.39
CA ASP A 30 20.39 24.01 -18.43
C ASP A 30 21.03 23.46 -17.14
N ALA A 31 21.20 24.27 -16.08
CA ALA A 31 21.71 23.82 -14.78
C ALA A 31 20.62 23.56 -13.71
N MET A 32 19.36 23.95 -13.95
CA MET A 32 18.26 23.81 -12.96
C MET A 32 17.33 22.61 -13.26
N ALA A 33 17.34 22.10 -14.49
CA ALA A 33 16.53 20.95 -14.90
C ALA A 33 17.03 19.62 -14.29
N ALA A 34 18.34 19.46 -14.09
CA ALA A 34 18.94 18.23 -13.56
C ALA A 34 18.71 18.01 -12.05
N LYS A 35 18.43 19.08 -11.28
CA LYS A 35 18.00 18.94 -9.88
C LYS A 35 16.53 18.58 -9.75
N LYS A 36 15.70 18.88 -10.76
CA LYS A 36 14.27 18.53 -10.76
C LYS A 36 14.04 17.05 -11.02
N SER A 37 14.96 16.38 -11.73
CA SER A 37 14.89 14.94 -11.99
C SER A 37 15.31 14.05 -10.81
N ALA A 38 16.02 14.59 -9.81
CA ALA A 38 16.36 13.85 -8.59
C ALA A 38 15.27 13.94 -7.50
N LEU A 39 14.35 14.91 -7.62
CA LEU A 39 13.17 15.05 -6.75
C LEU A 39 11.90 14.40 -7.35
N ALA A 40 12.04 13.68 -8.47
CA ALA A 40 10.94 13.10 -9.23
C ALA A 40 10.80 11.56 -9.06
N ALA A 41 11.59 10.95 -8.20
CA ALA A 41 11.28 9.67 -7.57
C ALA A 41 10.70 10.02 -6.20
N CYS A 42 9.40 10.15 -5.97
CA CYS A 42 8.30 9.32 -6.41
C CYS A 42 7.06 10.21 -6.30
N GLU A 43 6.64 10.92 -7.36
CA GLU A 43 5.35 11.63 -7.33
C GLU A 43 4.25 10.59 -7.59
N VAL A 44 4.09 9.68 -6.62
CA VAL A 44 2.94 8.77 -6.59
C VAL A 44 1.76 9.64 -6.26
N ASP A 45 0.83 9.79 -7.20
CA ASP A 45 -0.45 10.43 -6.91
C ASP A 45 -1.12 9.66 -5.76
N PRO A 46 -1.23 10.25 -4.56
CA PRO A 46 -1.74 9.54 -3.38
C PRO A 46 -3.19 9.08 -3.59
N VAL A 47 -3.95 9.80 -4.42
CA VAL A 47 -5.33 9.42 -4.76
C VAL A 47 -5.34 8.14 -5.57
N ALA A 48 -4.50 8.06 -6.61
CA ALA A 48 -4.34 6.85 -7.41
C ALA A 48 -3.80 5.67 -6.58
N ALA A 49 -2.84 5.91 -5.70
CA ALA A 49 -2.29 4.88 -4.81
C ALA A 49 -3.35 4.33 -3.86
N MET A 50 -4.11 5.20 -3.19
CA MET A 50 -5.22 4.78 -2.34
C MET A 50 -6.30 4.01 -3.08
N ALA A 51 -6.63 4.41 -4.31
CA ALA A 51 -7.61 3.72 -5.14
C ALA A 51 -7.14 2.33 -5.59
N SER A 52 -5.83 2.10 -5.65
CA SER A 52 -5.23 0.81 -6.02
C SER A 52 -5.15 -0.21 -4.87
N ILE A 53 -5.37 0.23 -3.62
CA ILE A 53 -5.32 -0.66 -2.46
C ILE A 53 -6.44 -1.68 -2.54
N ARG A 54 -6.16 -2.91 -2.06
CA ARG A 54 -7.17 -3.94 -1.86
C ARG A 54 -8.38 -3.41 -1.10
N HIS A 55 -9.54 -3.50 -1.73
CA HIS A 55 -10.80 -3.10 -1.13
C HIS A 55 -11.28 -4.16 -0.14
N GLU A 56 -11.41 -3.79 1.13
CA GLU A 56 -11.92 -4.69 2.18
C GLU A 56 -13.45 -4.66 2.17
N PHE A 57 -14.07 -5.78 1.83
CA PHE A 57 -15.52 -5.93 1.88
C PHE A 57 -15.94 -6.42 3.27
N GLY A 58 -16.58 -5.52 4.01
CA GLY A 58 -17.17 -5.83 5.32
C GLY A 58 -18.70 -5.72 5.32
N GLU A 59 -19.27 -5.62 6.52
CA GLU A 59 -20.72 -5.45 6.77
C GLU A 59 -21.34 -4.30 5.97
N HIS A 60 -20.57 -3.25 5.72
CA HIS A 60 -21.04 -2.05 5.01
C HIS A 60 -20.82 -2.12 3.49
N GLY A 61 -20.66 -3.32 2.92
CA GLY A 61 -20.51 -3.52 1.47
C GLY A 61 -19.28 -2.84 0.87
N GLY A 62 -18.27 -2.54 1.70
CA GLY A 62 -17.05 -1.85 1.29
C GLY A 62 -17.14 -0.32 1.28
N VAL A 63 -18.32 0.29 1.51
CA VAL A 63 -18.42 1.76 1.59
C VAL A 63 -17.63 2.29 2.81
N ASN A 64 -17.89 1.69 3.96
CA ASN A 64 -17.14 1.92 5.19
C ASN A 64 -16.34 0.67 5.55
N MET A 65 -15.17 0.89 6.16
CA MET A 65 -14.38 -0.21 6.72
C MET A 65 -15.13 -0.83 7.91
N SER A 66 -15.20 -2.16 7.96
CA SER A 66 -15.70 -2.86 9.15
C SER A 66 -14.73 -2.77 10.33
N ILE A 67 -15.31 -2.60 11.51
CA ILE A 67 -14.57 -2.56 12.77
C ILE A 67 -14.53 -3.97 13.36
N VAL A 68 -13.33 -4.53 13.50
CA VAL A 68 -13.12 -5.86 14.06
C VAL A 68 -12.59 -5.72 15.48
N ALA A 69 -13.53 -5.61 16.43
CA ALA A 69 -13.27 -5.51 17.86
C ALA A 69 -13.10 -6.89 18.52
N SER A 70 -12.21 -7.72 17.98
CA SER A 70 -11.85 -9.02 18.57
C SER A 70 -10.38 -9.03 18.99
N ALA A 71 -10.05 -9.82 20.00
CA ALA A 71 -8.66 -10.10 20.39
C ALA A 71 -8.11 -11.34 19.69
N THR A 72 -8.95 -12.36 19.47
CA THR A 72 -8.56 -13.69 18.96
C THR A 72 -9.43 -14.07 17.76
N PHE A 73 -8.88 -14.89 16.87
CA PHE A 73 -9.52 -15.32 15.64
C PHE A 73 -9.52 -16.83 15.55
N THR A 74 -10.62 -17.39 15.04
CA THR A 74 -10.79 -18.83 14.88
C THR A 74 -10.37 -19.27 13.49
N VAL A 75 -9.95 -20.52 13.37
CA VAL A 75 -9.79 -21.21 12.08
C VAL A 75 -10.79 -22.35 12.03
N MET A 76 -11.28 -22.66 10.83
CA MET A 76 -12.24 -23.76 10.65
C MET A 76 -11.57 -25.13 10.77
N GLU A 77 -10.34 -25.25 10.26
CA GLU A 77 -9.58 -26.50 10.21
C GLU A 77 -8.33 -26.41 11.09
N PRO A 78 -8.07 -27.36 12.00
CA PRO A 78 -6.87 -27.36 12.85
C PRO A 78 -5.55 -27.36 12.07
N GLU A 79 -5.49 -27.97 10.89
CA GLU A 79 -4.28 -27.96 10.05
C GLU A 79 -3.91 -26.55 9.58
N THR A 80 -4.91 -25.71 9.33
CA THR A 80 -4.73 -24.31 8.93
C THR A 80 -3.97 -23.54 10.00
N MET A 81 -4.26 -23.77 11.29
CA MET A 81 -3.53 -23.11 12.37
C MET A 81 -2.03 -23.39 12.31
N ARG A 82 -1.63 -24.64 12.02
CA ARG A 82 -0.21 -25.01 11.86
C ARG A 82 0.46 -24.30 10.69
N ARG A 83 -0.28 -24.10 9.59
CA ARG A 83 0.21 -23.40 8.39
C ARG A 83 0.38 -21.90 8.64
N VAL A 84 -0.55 -21.30 9.40
CA VAL A 84 -0.46 -19.90 9.82
C VAL A 84 0.76 -19.67 10.71
N PHE A 85 0.98 -20.51 11.73
CA PHE A 85 2.16 -20.40 12.59
C PHE A 85 3.49 -20.66 11.87
N ARG A 86 3.49 -21.44 10.77
CA ARG A 86 4.66 -21.63 9.90
C ARG A 86 4.90 -20.47 8.92
N GLY A 87 3.98 -19.51 8.83
CA GLY A 87 4.06 -18.39 7.88
C GLY A 87 3.68 -18.75 6.45
N GLU A 88 3.12 -19.94 6.21
CA GLU A 88 2.61 -20.33 4.89
C GLU A 88 1.29 -19.61 4.55
N LEU A 89 0.51 -19.29 5.58
CA LEU A 89 -0.72 -18.52 5.50
C LEU A 89 -0.57 -17.31 6.44
N GLY A 90 -1.02 -16.14 5.99
CA GLY A 90 -0.81 -14.89 6.71
C GLY A 90 -1.87 -13.84 6.44
N PRO A 91 -1.62 -12.59 6.86
CA PRO A 91 -2.59 -11.50 6.77
C PRO A 91 -3.01 -11.14 5.34
N ASP A 92 -2.20 -11.48 4.33
CA ASP A 92 -2.54 -11.26 2.93
C ASP A 92 -3.60 -12.23 2.41
N ASN A 93 -3.75 -13.38 3.06
CA ASN A 93 -4.80 -14.38 2.82
C ASN A 93 -5.90 -14.33 3.90
N ASP A 94 -6.00 -13.22 4.64
CA ASP A 94 -6.99 -12.98 5.69
C ASP A 94 -6.94 -13.96 6.88
N PHE A 95 -5.79 -14.58 7.12
CA PHE A 95 -5.58 -15.41 8.31
C PHE A 95 -4.98 -14.58 9.44
N PHE A 96 -5.75 -14.46 10.52
CA PHE A 96 -5.35 -13.80 11.75
C PHE A 96 -5.40 -14.80 12.91
N VAL A 97 -4.55 -14.58 13.93
CA VAL A 97 -4.53 -15.41 15.15
C VAL A 97 -4.83 -14.57 16.36
N TYR A 98 -4.10 -13.46 16.51
CA TYR A 98 -4.22 -12.58 17.65
C TYR A 98 -4.01 -11.12 17.23
N SER A 99 -4.91 -10.24 17.66
CA SER A 99 -4.97 -8.84 17.22
C SER A 99 -3.73 -8.02 17.58
N ARG A 100 -2.93 -8.44 18.55
CA ARG A 100 -1.65 -7.80 18.86
C ARG A 100 -0.65 -7.88 17.71
N HIS A 101 -0.69 -8.98 16.94
CA HIS A 101 0.18 -9.17 15.78
C HIS A 101 -0.42 -8.49 14.55
N PHE A 102 -1.66 -8.86 14.23
CA PHE A 102 -2.38 -8.31 13.10
C PHE A 102 -3.88 -8.34 13.37
N ASN A 103 -4.54 -7.23 13.03
CA ASN A 103 -5.99 -7.09 13.07
C ASN A 103 -6.43 -6.50 11.71
N PRO A 104 -7.48 -7.02 11.07
CA PRO A 104 -7.87 -6.58 9.72
C PRO A 104 -8.20 -5.09 9.63
N THR A 105 -8.82 -4.49 10.65
CA THR A 105 -9.11 -3.05 10.69
C THR A 105 -7.81 -2.24 10.74
N VAL A 106 -6.88 -2.63 11.61
CA VAL A 106 -5.59 -1.95 11.79
C VAL A 106 -4.68 -2.13 10.57
N LEU A 107 -4.70 -3.31 9.95
CA LEU A 107 -3.93 -3.63 8.75
C LEU A 107 -4.41 -2.82 7.55
N ASN A 108 -5.72 -2.66 7.37
CA ASN A 108 -6.26 -1.83 6.29
C ASN A 108 -5.90 -0.35 6.48
N LEU A 109 -5.95 0.17 7.71
CA LEU A 109 -5.44 1.51 8.01
C LEU A 109 -3.94 1.63 7.65
N SER A 110 -3.15 0.62 8.02
CA SER A 110 -1.72 0.59 7.72
C SER A 110 -1.44 0.60 6.22
N ARG A 111 -2.17 -0.19 5.42
CA ARG A 111 -2.06 -0.19 3.94
C ARG A 111 -2.40 1.19 3.34
N LYS A 112 -3.41 1.87 3.88
CA LYS A 112 -3.77 3.24 3.46
C LYS A 112 -2.69 4.26 3.80
N MET A 113 -2.11 4.18 5.00
CA MET A 113 -0.98 5.03 5.38
C MET A 113 0.24 4.81 4.48
N ALA A 114 0.56 3.55 4.18
CA ALA A 114 1.66 3.22 3.28
C ALA A 114 1.46 3.81 1.87
N ALA A 115 0.24 3.73 1.33
CA ALA A 115 -0.09 4.31 0.04
C ALA A 115 -0.03 5.85 0.04
N LEU A 116 -0.43 6.50 1.14
CA LEU A 116 -0.36 7.95 1.30
C LEU A 116 1.08 8.46 1.37
N GLU A 117 1.94 7.75 2.09
CA GLU A 117 3.35 8.12 2.27
C GLU A 117 4.26 7.58 1.15
N GLY A 118 3.72 6.76 0.24
CA GLY A 118 4.49 6.12 -0.83
C GLY A 118 5.52 5.09 -0.32
N THR A 119 5.27 4.46 0.83
CA THR A 119 6.14 3.45 1.44
C THR A 119 5.69 2.03 1.07
N GLU A 120 6.61 1.06 1.15
CA GLU A 120 6.30 -0.35 0.86
C GLU A 120 5.33 -0.95 1.89
N ALA A 121 5.43 -0.53 3.14
CA ALA A 121 4.59 -0.96 4.24
C ALA A 121 4.50 0.15 5.30
N ALA A 122 3.45 0.06 6.12
CA ALA A 122 3.34 0.83 7.35
C ALA A 122 2.80 -0.09 8.45
N TYR A 123 3.01 0.30 9.71
CA TYR A 123 2.51 -0.42 10.87
C TYR A 123 1.95 0.56 11.89
N CYS A 124 0.66 0.46 12.16
CA CYS A 124 0.00 1.29 13.16
C CYS A 124 0.28 0.78 14.57
N THR A 125 0.67 1.67 15.46
CA THR A 125 0.90 1.39 16.89
C THR A 125 -0.15 2.09 17.76
N SER A 126 -0.12 1.84 19.07
CA SER A 126 -1.08 2.41 20.01
C SER A 126 -0.93 3.92 20.24
N SER A 127 0.26 4.49 19.98
CA SER A 127 0.55 5.91 20.17
C SER A 127 1.76 6.35 19.35
N GLY A 128 1.91 7.66 19.13
CA GLY A 128 3.10 8.21 18.45
C GLY A 128 4.41 7.86 19.15
N MET A 129 4.44 7.89 20.49
CA MET A 129 5.62 7.47 21.25
C MET A 129 5.92 5.97 21.09
N SER A 130 4.89 5.13 21.00
CA SER A 130 5.05 3.69 20.72
C SER A 130 5.61 3.46 19.32
N ALA A 131 5.19 4.25 18.32
CA ALA A 131 5.78 4.20 16.98
C ALA A 131 7.29 4.52 17.00
N ILE A 132 7.69 5.59 17.71
CA ILE A 132 9.11 5.96 17.84
C ILE A 132 9.89 4.86 18.56
N SER A 133 9.39 4.41 19.71
CA SER A 133 10.09 3.41 20.53
C SER A 133 10.17 2.02 19.89
N SER A 134 9.33 1.69 18.91
CA SER A 134 9.35 0.38 18.25
C SER A 134 10.38 0.31 17.10
N VAL A 135 10.83 1.46 16.61
CA VAL A 135 11.75 1.59 15.46
C VAL A 135 13.20 1.85 15.90
N ILE A 136 13.39 2.39 17.11
CA ILE A 136 14.71 2.68 17.72
C ILE A 136 15.09 1.54 18.65
#